data_AF-A0A6G0PG54-F1
#
_entry.id   AF-A0A6G0PG54-F1
#
_cell.length_a   1.000
_cell.length_b   1.000
_cell.length_c   1.000
_cell.angle_alpha   90.00
_cell.angle_beta   90.00
_cell.angle_gamma   90.00
#
_symmetry.space_group_name_H-M   'P 1'
#
loop_
_entity.id
_entity.type
_entity.pdbx_description
1 polymer ?
#
loop_
_entity_poly.entity_id
_entity_poly.type
_entity_poly.pdbx_seq_one_letter_code
_entity_poly.pdbx_strand_id
1 'polypeptide(L)' 'MNGCIAEVNILRRDWEAYDRRLEDYEQSLRSRKEMIEASLDDINLPDPSEVGDSMEHIENVEDLEHQ' A
#
# COMPACT_ATOMS: atom_id res chain seq x y z
N MET A 1 -6.63 43.48 17.20
CA MET A 1 -7.03 43.20 15.80
C MET A 1 -5.90 42.58 14.98
N ASN A 2 -4.64 42.98 15.16
CA ASN A 2 -3.50 42.48 14.36
C ASN A 2 -3.10 41.01 14.64
N GLY A 3 -3.34 40.47 15.85
CA GLY A 3 -2.99 39.08 16.19
C GLY A 3 -3.78 38.03 15.40
N CYS A 4 -5.11 38.18 15.31
CA CYS A 4 -5.98 37.28 14.55
C CYS A 4 -5.62 37.25 13.04
N ILE A 5 -5.26 38.39 12.46
CA ILE A 5 -4.82 38.46 11.05
C ILE A 5 -3.48 37.72 10.86
N ALA A 6 -2.56 37.80 11.83
CA ALA A 6 -1.29 37.07 11.77
C ALA A 6 -1.52 35.56 11.85
N GLU A 7 -2.39 35.10 12.76
CA GLU A 7 -2.75 33.68 12.92
C GLU A 7 -3.40 33.10 11.66
N VAL A 8 -4.34 33.83 11.03
CA VAL A 8 -4.96 33.40 9.76
C VAL A 8 -3.92 33.26 8.65
N ASN A 9 -2.95 34.17 8.57
CA ASN A 9 -1.88 34.07 7.56
C ASN A 9 -0.94 32.89 7.80
N ILE A 10 -0.67 32.54 9.06
CA ILE A 10 0.11 31.33 9.41
C ILE A 10 -0.68 30.10 8.98
N LEU A 11 -1.94 30.01 9.39
CA LEU A 11 -2.80 28.87 9.05
C LEU A 11 -2.90 28.66 7.54
N ARG A 12 -3.02 29.74 6.76
CA ARG A 12 -3.03 29.66 5.29
C ARG A 12 -1.74 29.05 4.74
N ARG A 13 -0.58 29.49 5.22
CA ARG A 13 0.72 28.95 4.79
C ARG A 13 0.89 27.48 5.18
N ASP A 14 0.43 27.11 6.37
CA ASP A 14 0.49 25.73 6.83
C ASP A 14 -0.40 24.83 5.96
N TRP A 15 -1.58 25.29 5.58
CA TRP A 15 -2.44 24.60 4.61
C TRP A 15 -1.76 24.44 3.25
N GLU A 16 -1.18 25.50 2.68
CA GLU A 16 -0.43 25.42 1.41
C GLU A 16 0.79 24.49 1.49
N ALA A 17 1.41 24.38 2.66
CA ALA A 17 2.52 23.44 2.89
C ALA A 17 2.04 22.00 3.11
N TYR A 18 0.83 21.81 3.62
CA TYR A 18 0.21 20.50 3.75
C TYR A 18 -0.26 19.97 2.38
N ASP A 19 -0.85 20.83 1.55
CA ASP A 19 -1.30 20.51 0.20
C ASP A 19 -0.14 19.98 -0.66
N ARG A 20 0.98 20.71 -0.70
CA ARG A 20 2.20 20.25 -1.38
C ARG A 20 2.72 18.90 -0.87
N ARG A 21 2.62 18.65 0.43
CA ARG A 21 3.02 17.36 1.01
C ARG A 21 2.09 16.23 0.57
N LEU A 22 0.79 16.49 0.39
CA LEU A 22 -0.14 15.51 -0.15
C LEU A 22 0.20 15.17 -1.61
N GLU A 23 0.52 16.17 -2.43
CA GLU A 23 0.95 15.96 -3.81
C GLU A 23 2.22 15.07 -3.87
N ASP A 24 3.22 15.35 -3.04
CA ASP A 24 4.45 14.55 -2.95
C ASP A 24 4.16 13.09 -2.57
N TYR A 25 3.26 12.87 -1.60
CA TYR A 25 2.86 11.51 -1.20
C TYR A 25 2.09 10.78 -2.28
N GLU A 26 1.17 11.47 -2.99
CA GLU A 26 0.44 10.88 -4.10
C GLU A 26 1.41 10.43 -5.21
N GLN A 27 2.36 11.29 -5.57
CA GLN A 27 3.38 10.95 -6.56
C GLN A 27 4.24 9.76 -6.11
N SER A 28 4.65 9.72 -4.84
CA SER A 28 5.41 8.59 -4.30
C SER A 28 4.62 7.28 -4.36
N LEU A 29 3.33 7.30 -4.01
CA LEU A 29 2.47 6.12 -4.07
C LEU A 29 2.28 5.64 -5.51
N ARG A 30 2.07 6.55 -6.46
CA ARG A 30 1.97 6.22 -7.90
C ARG A 30 3.25 5.52 -8.39
N SER A 31 4.42 6.10 -8.10
CA SER A 31 5.70 5.50 -8.51
C SER A 31 5.95 4.13 -7.85
N ARG A 32 5.57 3.96 -6.57
CA ARG A 32 5.69 2.66 -5.90
C ARG A 32 4.76 1.61 -6.51
N LYS A 33 3.54 2.00 -6.90
CA LYS A 33 2.60 1.12 -7.58
C LYS A 33 3.19 0.65 -8.92
N GLU A 34 3.65 1.59 -9.75
CA GLU A 34 4.26 1.29 -11.05
C GLU A 34 5.46 0.34 -10.92
N MET A 35 6.30 0.55 -9.91
CA MET A 35 7.44 -0.33 -9.63
C MET A 35 7.01 -1.75 -9.24
N ILE A 36 5.96 -1.89 -8.41
CA ILE A 36 5.42 -3.22 -8.04
C ILE A 36 4.84 -3.90 -9.28
N GLU A 37 4.04 -3.20 -10.08
CA GLU A 37 3.46 -3.74 -11.31
C GLU A 37 4.55 -4.21 -12.27
N ALA A 38 5.58 -3.39 -12.52
CA ALA A 38 6.71 -3.77 -13.34
C ALA A 38 7.50 -4.97 -12.77
N SER A 39 7.63 -5.05 -11.45
CA SER A 39 8.29 -6.20 -10.80
C SER A 39 7.48 -7.48 -10.96
N LEU A 40 6.15 -7.40 -10.92
CA LEU A 40 5.27 -8.55 -11.15
C LEU A 40 5.30 -9.01 -12.61
N ASP A 41 5.34 -8.08 -13.56
CA ASP A 41 5.44 -8.38 -15.00
C ASP A 41 6.77 -9.07 -15.36
N ASP A 42 7.85 -8.80 -14.63
CA ASP A 42 9.16 -9.45 -14.83
C ASP A 42 9.20 -10.89 -14.27
N ILE A 43 8.26 -11.25 -13.40
CA ILE A 43 8.16 -12.62 -12.88
C ILE A 43 7.52 -13.49 -13.96
N ASN A 44 8.33 -14.35 -14.57
CA ASN A 44 7.85 -15.47 -15.37
C ASN A 44 7.22 -16.50 -14.43
N LEU A 45 5.93 -16.33 -14.14
CA LEU A 45 5.16 -17.33 -13.42
C LEU A 45 4.96 -18.56 -14.33
N PRO A 46 5.12 -19.79 -13.79
CA PRO A 46 4.77 -21.00 -14.52
C PRO A 46 3.28 -20.98 -14.90
N ASP A 47 2.92 -21.70 -15.95
CA ASP A 47 1.51 -21.85 -16.32
C ASP A 47 0.76 -22.44 -15.11
N PRO A 48 -0.42 -21.92 -14.74
CA PRO A 48 -1.19 -22.48 -13.62
C PRO A 48 -1.47 -23.98 -13.75
N SER A 49 -1.51 -24.54 -14.97
CA SER A 49 -1.64 -25.97 -15.22
C SER A 49 -0.37 -26.78 -14.93
N GLU A 50 0.80 -26.14 -14.87
CA GLU A 50 2.08 -26.73 -14.48
C GLU A 50 2.30 -26.70 -12.96
N VAL A 51 1.53 -25.87 -12.24
CA VAL A 51 1.55 -25.81 -10.77
C VAL A 51 0.49 -26.76 -10.23
N GLY A 52 0.92 -27.97 -9.84
CA GLY A 52 0.04 -28.96 -9.21
C GLY A 52 -0.61 -28.43 -7.93
N ASP A 53 -1.87 -28.81 -7.69
CA ASP A 53 -2.60 -28.39 -6.49
C ASP A 53 -1.93 -28.97 -5.24
N SER A 54 -1.24 -28.10 -4.49
CA SER A 54 -0.55 -28.49 -3.26
C SER A 54 -1.52 -28.87 -2.13
N MET A 55 -2.82 -28.59 -2.31
CA MET A 55 -3.88 -28.98 -1.38
C MET A 55 -4.48 -30.35 -1.67
N GLU A 56 -4.11 -31.00 -2.78
CA GLU A 56 -4.70 -32.29 -3.20
C GLU A 56 -4.46 -33.42 -2.18
N HIS A 57 -3.51 -33.24 -1.25
CA HIS A 57 -3.14 -34.22 -0.23
C HIS A 57 -3.17 -33.68 1.21
N ILE A 58 -3.76 -32.51 1.45
CA ILE A 58 -3.89 -31.98 2.81
C ILE A 58 -5.14 -32.57 3.45
N GLU A 59 -4.94 -33.54 4.33
CA GLU A 59 -6.01 -34.06 5.20
C GLU A 59 -6.06 -33.26 6.51
N ASN A 60 -7.28 -32.98 6.99
CA ASN A 60 -7.47 -32.37 8.30
C ASN A 60 -7.00 -33.36 9.38
N VAL A 61 -6.05 -32.95 10.21
CA VAL A 61 -5.64 -33.73 11.39
C VAL A 61 -6.67 -33.50 12.49
N GLU A 62 -7.24 -34.58 13.04
CA GLU A 62 -8.09 -34.48 14.23
C GLU A 62 -7.27 -33.96 15.41
N ASP A 63 -7.75 -32.89 16.03
CA ASP A 63 -7.16 -32.32 17.25
C ASP A 63 -7.47 -33.25 18.43
N LEU A 64 -6.47 -34.07 18.79
CA LEU A 64 -6.54 -35.02 19.91
C LEU A 64 -6.13 -34.39 21.24
N GLU A 65 -5.69 -33.12 21.27
CA GLU A 65 -5.13 -32.50 22.48
C GLU A 65 -6.20 -31.93 23.43
N HIS A 66 -7.46 -31.82 22.97
CA HIS A 66 -8.56 -31.23 23.73
C HIS A 66 -9.66 -32.24 24.14
N GLN A 67 -9.29 -33.37 24.75
CA GLN A 67 -10.23 -34.28 25.42
C GLN A 67 -10.35 -34.04 26.92
#